data_AF-C7ZIT9-F1
#
_entry.id   AF-C7ZIT9-F1
#
_cell.length_a   1.000
_cell.length_b   1.000
_cell.length_c   1.000
_cell.angle_alpha   90.00
_cell.angle_beta   90.00
_cell.angle_gamma   90.00
#
_symmetry.space_group_name_H-M   'P 1'
#
loop_
_entity.id
_entity.type
_entity.pdbx_description
1 polymer ?
#
loop_
_entity_poly.entity_id
_entity_poly.type
_entity_poly.pdbx_seq_one_letter_code
_entity_poly.pdbx_strand_id
1 'polypeptide(L)'
;MAKSKSKKRKQQNAQAEHPNKHPKTAPVLTPPPDGAQFEPKNLHAVVSTEELEITIDTLNSLAQYPGLIKSKFCKDLRGAVYDFRQACTTGVNNAAGANLTAQITGALTDRRYTEARILLAEMRIRGEKPKIGAFCRWVRELDVISGLSTLPDEGDSVKRTEREEELIRVLDAVLRVCGPVDTNPKASVQLSSPIALQTIWDRRPSTTSEQVYASVLDGSLVASAPPSLAKSLRIIEATPGAERKPPNHHDAILYASTPEAVPLSTTKPPTDCQDHPVVPGLRVATNVLYPEECKAIIRAGEHVKFLADAPLREDGDISILAHNFYWVVDETFHDTLWSRISPFVPASLNGRLARGINRRFRVYRYVPGAEYRCHIDGAWPPSGIAKDDTYIYDNSPAENKQSSLLTFLIYLNEEFEGGETTYFIPAAHEGTLNAYPIRPVMGGAAIFPHGDTSALLHEGTGVRKGAKYVIRTEIEYDVESSEELKV
;
A
#
# COMPACT_ATOMS: atom_id res chain seq x y z
N MET A 1 55.32 32.98 -11.18
CA MET A 1 56.40 32.71 -12.17
C MET A 1 56.50 31.18 -12.26
N ALA A 2 56.34 30.51 -13.41
CA ALA A 2 57.30 30.36 -14.53
C ALA A 2 58.63 29.73 -14.07
N LYS A 3 59.15 28.60 -14.60
CA LYS A 3 58.94 27.77 -15.84
C LYS A 3 59.06 26.27 -15.43
N SER A 4 58.48 25.22 -16.02
CA SER A 4 58.05 24.82 -17.39
C SER A 4 59.09 24.02 -18.21
N LYS A 5 58.62 22.92 -18.85
CA LYS A 5 59.30 21.94 -19.76
C LYS A 5 60.02 20.77 -19.04
N SER A 6 60.11 19.55 -19.61
CA SER A 6 59.98 19.16 -21.04
C SER A 6 59.17 17.87 -21.33
N LYS A 7 58.64 17.75 -22.56
CA LYS A 7 58.00 16.55 -23.17
C LYS A 7 58.70 16.19 -24.49
N LYS A 8 58.81 14.90 -24.82
CA LYS A 8 58.86 14.26 -26.17
C LYS A 8 58.55 12.76 -25.96
N ARG A 9 57.58 12.13 -26.67
CA ARG A 9 57.66 11.50 -28.03
C ARG A 9 58.75 10.43 -28.10
N LYS A 10 58.54 9.22 -28.65
CA LYS A 10 57.51 8.62 -29.55
C LYS A 10 57.49 7.06 -29.28
N GLN A 11 56.70 6.14 -29.86
CA GLN A 11 55.79 6.10 -31.02
C GLN A 11 54.65 5.03 -30.83
N GLN A 12 54.24 4.37 -31.92
CA GLN A 12 53.28 3.28 -32.21
C GLN A 12 53.77 1.89 -31.71
N ASN A 13 53.05 0.76 -31.85
CA ASN A 13 51.92 0.45 -32.76
C ASN A 13 50.89 -0.54 -32.19
N ALA A 14 49.79 -0.75 -32.91
CA ALA A 14 48.70 -1.68 -32.56
C ALA A 14 48.81 -3.04 -33.27
N GLN A 15 48.21 -4.08 -32.68
CA GLN A 15 47.65 -5.23 -33.40
C GLN A 15 46.60 -5.95 -32.52
N ALA A 16 45.65 -6.63 -33.15
CA ALA A 16 44.64 -7.45 -32.50
C ALA A 16 44.46 -8.74 -33.31
N GLU A 17 44.19 -9.87 -32.63
CA GLU A 17 43.36 -11.00 -33.09
C GLU A 17 43.41 -12.14 -32.05
N HIS A 18 42.30 -12.85 -31.86
CA HIS A 18 42.22 -14.13 -31.13
C HIS A 18 42.26 -15.29 -32.13
N PRO A 19 42.72 -16.50 -31.73
CA PRO A 19 41.73 -17.57 -31.62
C PRO A 19 41.99 -18.69 -30.58
N ASN A 20 40.89 -19.35 -30.19
CA ASN A 20 40.74 -20.78 -29.81
C ASN A 20 41.37 -21.40 -28.53
N LYS A 21 40.44 -21.82 -27.65
CA LYS A 21 40.30 -23.17 -27.02
C LYS A 21 41.23 -23.63 -25.87
N HIS A 22 40.57 -23.83 -24.72
CA HIS A 22 40.75 -24.82 -23.63
C HIS A 22 41.58 -26.10 -23.94
N PRO A 23 42.29 -26.70 -22.95
CA PRO A 23 41.65 -27.10 -21.67
C PRO A 23 42.45 -26.98 -20.34
N LYS A 24 41.64 -26.97 -19.27
CA LYS A 24 41.88 -27.34 -17.86
C LYS A 24 43.33 -27.59 -17.39
N THR A 25 43.82 -26.68 -16.54
CA THR A 25 44.58 -27.04 -15.34
C THR A 25 43.82 -26.55 -14.11
N ALA A 26 43.87 -27.28 -13.00
CA ALA A 26 43.19 -26.90 -11.77
C ALA A 26 44.04 -25.87 -10.99
N PRO A 27 43.48 -24.74 -10.52
CA PRO A 27 44.16 -23.90 -9.56
C PRO A 27 44.27 -24.65 -8.22
N VAL A 28 45.47 -24.67 -7.66
CA VAL A 28 45.79 -25.28 -6.36
C VAL A 28 44.96 -24.63 -5.26
N LEU A 29 44.55 -25.43 -4.26
CA LEU A 29 43.92 -24.96 -3.03
C LEU A 29 44.84 -23.96 -2.29
N THR A 30 44.60 -22.66 -2.49
CA THR A 30 44.97 -21.65 -1.49
C THR A 30 43.97 -21.76 -0.34
N PRO A 31 44.40 -21.99 0.92
CA PRO A 31 43.48 -21.86 2.05
C PRO A 31 42.94 -20.42 2.09
N PRO A 32 41.67 -20.21 2.51
CA PRO A 32 41.15 -18.87 2.72
C PRO A 32 41.95 -18.18 3.84
N PRO A 33 42.12 -16.84 3.79
CA PRO A 33 42.78 -16.11 4.85
C PRO A 33 41.96 -16.20 6.15
N ASP A 34 42.63 -16.54 7.25
CA ASP A 34 42.04 -16.55 8.58
C ASP A 34 41.45 -15.16 8.92
N GLY A 35 40.18 -15.14 9.36
CA GLY A 35 39.50 -13.92 9.83
C GLY A 35 38.17 -13.59 9.14
N ALA A 36 37.81 -14.26 8.04
CA ALA A 36 36.47 -14.13 7.46
C ALA A 36 35.43 -14.90 8.30
N GLN A 37 34.88 -14.26 9.34
CA GLN A 37 33.76 -14.80 10.11
C GLN A 37 32.54 -14.99 9.20
N PHE A 38 32.21 -16.25 8.92
CA PHE A 38 31.01 -16.63 8.19
C PHE A 38 29.78 -16.52 9.10
N GLU A 39 29.18 -15.32 9.19
CA GLU A 39 27.87 -15.19 9.84
C GLU A 39 26.81 -15.98 9.03
N PRO A 40 26.10 -16.92 9.67
CA PRO A 40 25.10 -17.74 8.99
C PRO A 40 23.86 -16.92 8.66
N LYS A 41 23.65 -16.64 7.36
CA LYS A 41 22.53 -15.83 6.85
C LYS A 41 21.15 -16.52 6.86
N ASN A 42 21.07 -17.72 7.42
CA ASN A 42 19.85 -18.51 7.52
C ASN A 42 19.84 -19.24 8.88
N LEU A 43 18.74 -19.11 9.63
CA LEU A 43 18.56 -19.71 10.95
C LEU A 43 18.73 -21.24 10.91
N HIS A 44 18.27 -21.89 9.84
CA HIS A 44 18.36 -23.34 9.65
C HIS A 44 19.78 -23.86 9.40
N ALA A 45 20.77 -22.97 9.28
CA ALA A 45 22.20 -23.35 9.30
C ALA A 45 22.77 -23.43 10.73
N VAL A 46 21.96 -23.12 11.77
CA VAL A 46 22.39 -23.06 13.18
C VAL A 46 21.46 -23.88 14.09
N VAL A 47 20.15 -23.86 13.85
CA VAL A 47 19.12 -24.55 14.65
C VAL A 47 18.09 -25.18 13.70
N SER A 48 17.70 -26.43 13.92
CA SER A 48 16.63 -27.05 13.12
C SER A 48 15.24 -26.50 13.49
N THR A 49 14.27 -26.65 12.59
CA THR A 49 12.88 -26.20 12.84
C THR A 49 12.26 -26.93 14.04
N GLU A 50 12.51 -28.24 14.16
CA GLU A 50 12.01 -29.08 15.26
C GLU A 50 12.59 -28.67 16.62
N GLU A 51 13.91 -28.38 16.70
CA GLU A 51 14.53 -27.85 17.92
C GLU A 51 13.97 -26.48 18.31
N LEU A 52 13.67 -25.63 17.34
CA LEU A 52 13.09 -24.31 17.56
C LEU A 52 11.65 -24.40 18.08
N GLU A 53 10.81 -25.24 17.48
CA GLU A 53 9.44 -25.52 17.92
C GLU A 53 9.42 -26.10 19.34
N ILE A 54 10.22 -27.13 19.62
CA ILE A 54 10.34 -27.73 20.97
C ILE A 54 10.83 -26.69 22.00
N THR A 55 11.74 -25.79 21.61
CA THR A 55 12.22 -24.70 22.48
C THR A 55 11.11 -23.70 22.79
N ILE A 56 10.34 -23.28 21.77
CA ILE A 56 9.21 -22.37 21.92
C ILE A 56 8.14 -22.98 22.84
N ASP A 57 7.76 -24.24 22.62
CA ASP A 57 6.75 -24.92 23.44
C ASP A 57 7.22 -25.19 24.87
N THR A 58 8.51 -25.46 25.07
CA THR A 58 9.11 -25.58 26.41
C THR A 58 9.03 -24.25 27.17
N LEU A 59 9.35 -23.12 26.50
CA LEU A 59 9.27 -21.78 27.10
C LEU A 59 7.82 -21.38 27.38
N ASN A 60 6.89 -21.62 26.44
CA ASN A 60 5.45 -21.37 26.61
C ASN A 60 4.86 -22.18 27.77
N SER A 61 5.25 -23.46 27.88
CA SER A 61 4.79 -24.35 28.97
C SER A 61 5.31 -23.88 30.34
N LEU A 62 6.58 -23.46 30.42
CA LEU A 62 7.15 -22.94 31.66
C LEU A 62 6.57 -21.58 32.06
N ALA A 63 6.23 -20.72 31.08
CA ALA A 63 5.60 -19.41 31.33
C ALA A 63 4.25 -19.52 32.06
N GLN A 64 3.50 -20.60 31.84
CA GLN A 64 2.25 -20.88 32.56
C GLN A 64 2.48 -21.18 34.05
N TYR A 65 3.70 -21.54 34.46
CA TYR A 65 4.04 -21.89 35.84
C TYR A 65 5.23 -21.07 36.39
N PRO A 66 5.09 -19.74 36.62
CA PRO A 66 6.20 -18.87 37.07
C PRO A 66 6.89 -19.28 38.38
N GLY A 67 6.23 -20.10 39.22
CA GLY A 67 6.83 -20.71 40.40
C GLY A 67 7.93 -21.73 40.06
N LEU A 68 7.77 -22.50 38.99
CA LEU A 68 8.75 -23.50 38.55
C LEU A 68 9.99 -22.83 37.94
N ILE A 69 9.82 -21.72 37.21
CA ILE A 69 10.91 -20.91 36.66
C ILE A 69 11.89 -20.44 37.76
N LYS A 70 11.39 -20.17 38.98
CA LYS A 70 12.24 -19.77 40.12
C LYS A 70 13.11 -20.91 40.67
N SER A 71 12.78 -22.18 40.39
CA SER A 71 13.46 -23.36 40.90
C SER A 71 14.93 -23.47 40.46
N LYS A 72 15.72 -24.26 41.21
CA LYS A 72 17.12 -24.56 40.85
C LYS A 72 17.28 -25.23 39.49
N PHE A 73 16.27 -25.99 39.03
CA PHE A 73 16.31 -26.70 37.75
C PHE A 73 16.20 -25.75 36.55
N CYS A 74 15.50 -24.62 36.72
CA CYS A 74 15.42 -23.54 35.73
C CYS A 74 16.52 -22.47 35.92
N LYS A 75 17.63 -22.76 36.60
CA LYS A 75 18.72 -21.79 36.79
C LYS A 75 19.40 -21.45 35.47
N ASP A 76 19.91 -22.47 34.77
CA ASP A 76 20.78 -22.22 33.61
C ASP A 76 19.97 -21.83 32.36
N LEU A 77 18.72 -22.32 32.26
CA LEU A 77 17.72 -21.80 31.31
C LEU A 77 17.45 -20.29 31.49
N ARG A 78 17.37 -19.79 32.73
CA ARG A 78 17.23 -18.34 32.99
C ARG A 78 18.45 -17.55 32.55
N GLY A 79 19.65 -18.12 32.64
CA GLY A 79 20.87 -17.55 32.07
C GLY A 79 20.76 -17.45 30.54
N ALA A 80 20.55 -18.59 29.87
CA ALA A 80 20.43 -18.64 28.43
C ALA A 80 19.33 -17.72 27.86
N VAL A 81 18.16 -17.64 28.51
CA VAL A 81 17.06 -16.72 28.10
C VAL A 81 17.42 -15.25 28.35
N TYR A 82 18.19 -14.94 29.39
CA TYR A 82 18.70 -13.59 29.61
C TYR A 82 19.73 -13.20 28.56
N ASP A 83 20.72 -14.06 28.31
CA ASP A 83 21.81 -13.81 27.35
C ASP A 83 21.27 -13.72 25.91
N PHE A 84 20.35 -14.62 25.52
CA PHE A 84 19.60 -14.53 24.26
C PHE A 84 18.87 -13.19 24.16
N ARG A 85 18.15 -12.77 25.20
CA ARG A 85 17.47 -11.48 25.21
C ARG A 85 18.45 -10.31 25.07
N GLN A 86 19.61 -10.33 25.70
CA GLN A 86 20.62 -9.26 25.52
C GLN A 86 21.19 -9.24 24.10
N ALA A 87 21.24 -10.38 23.41
CA ALA A 87 21.64 -10.46 22.00
C ALA A 87 20.55 -10.01 21.00
N CYS A 88 19.28 -9.88 21.42
CA CYS A 88 18.21 -9.39 20.54
C CYS A 88 18.38 -7.90 20.19
N THR A 89 18.80 -7.62 18.95
CA THR A 89 18.92 -6.27 18.35
C THR A 89 17.59 -5.71 17.81
N THR A 90 16.47 -6.28 18.24
CA THR A 90 15.10 -5.90 17.87
C THR A 90 14.31 -5.45 19.10
N GLY A 91 13.01 -5.16 18.93
CA GLY A 91 12.10 -4.99 20.07
C GLY A 91 12.38 -3.77 20.95
N VAL A 92 11.96 -3.86 22.21
CA VAL A 92 12.13 -2.82 23.24
C VAL A 92 13.60 -2.61 23.59
N ASN A 93 14.43 -3.64 23.50
CA ASN A 93 15.86 -3.54 23.78
C ASN A 93 16.57 -2.56 22.84
N ASN A 94 16.31 -2.66 21.53
CA ASN A 94 16.84 -1.73 20.53
C ASN A 94 16.19 -0.33 20.60
N ALA A 95 15.01 -0.21 21.20
CA ALA A 95 14.30 1.06 21.38
C ALA A 95 14.60 1.77 22.72
N ALA A 96 15.41 1.18 23.60
CA ALA A 96 15.68 1.70 24.93
C ALA A 96 16.34 3.10 24.87
N GLY A 97 15.67 4.10 25.46
CA GLY A 97 16.13 5.50 25.46
C GLY A 97 15.92 6.26 24.13
N ALA A 98 15.30 5.63 23.12
CA ALA A 98 14.93 6.30 21.87
C ALA A 98 13.63 7.13 22.02
N ASN A 99 13.19 7.80 20.95
CA ASN A 99 11.93 8.55 20.95
C ASN A 99 10.68 7.64 21.04
N LEU A 100 9.51 8.21 21.35
CA LEU A 100 8.27 7.43 21.53
C LEU A 100 7.89 6.59 20.29
N THR A 101 8.15 7.06 19.07
CA THR A 101 7.89 6.26 17.84
C THR A 101 8.74 4.98 17.83
N ALA A 102 10.01 5.06 18.23
CA ALA A 102 10.87 3.89 18.35
C ALA A 102 10.41 2.97 19.49
N GLN A 103 10.09 3.52 20.67
CA GLN A 103 9.61 2.74 21.83
C GLN A 103 8.30 1.99 21.52
N ILE A 104 7.33 2.65 20.89
CA ILE A 104 6.06 2.02 20.45
C ILE A 104 6.36 0.89 19.45
N THR A 105 7.24 1.12 18.47
CA THR A 105 7.62 0.08 17.49
C THR A 105 8.25 -1.12 18.21
N GLY A 106 9.17 -0.90 19.15
CA GLY A 106 9.79 -1.97 19.94
C GLY A 106 8.77 -2.76 20.77
N ALA A 107 7.82 -2.07 21.40
CA ALA A 107 6.76 -2.70 22.18
C ALA A 107 5.77 -3.51 21.31
N LEU A 108 5.48 -3.07 20.08
CA LEU A 108 4.66 -3.82 19.13
C LEU A 108 5.36 -5.11 18.66
N THR A 109 6.63 -5.00 18.28
CA THR A 109 7.46 -6.14 17.84
C THR A 109 7.65 -7.17 18.95
N ASP A 110 7.86 -6.75 20.20
CA ASP A 110 7.89 -7.64 21.39
C ASP A 110 6.49 -8.09 21.85
N ARG A 111 5.42 -7.71 21.14
CA ARG A 111 4.01 -8.03 21.46
C ARG A 111 3.55 -7.55 22.85
N ARG A 112 4.17 -6.50 23.37
CA ARG A 112 3.88 -5.84 24.65
C ARG A 112 2.77 -4.80 24.48
N TYR A 113 1.62 -5.23 23.99
CA TYR A 113 0.50 -4.40 23.56
C TYR A 113 0.02 -3.38 24.60
N THR A 114 -0.03 -3.76 25.88
CA THR A 114 -0.36 -2.83 26.98
C THR A 114 0.67 -1.70 27.15
N GLU A 115 1.97 -1.98 26.96
CA GLU A 115 3.03 -0.95 27.00
C GLU A 115 2.94 -0.03 25.76
N ALA A 116 2.71 -0.61 24.57
CA ALA A 116 2.47 0.16 23.36
C ALA A 116 1.28 1.13 23.52
N ARG A 117 0.17 0.70 24.14
CA ARG A 117 -1.00 1.56 24.43
C ARG A 117 -0.68 2.68 25.43
N ILE A 118 0.16 2.45 26.44
CA ILE A 118 0.63 3.49 27.38
C ILE A 118 1.47 4.53 26.63
N LEU A 119 2.43 4.10 25.80
CA LEU A 119 3.30 4.99 25.02
C LEU A 119 2.52 5.76 23.94
N LEU A 120 1.49 5.16 23.35
CA LEU A 120 0.55 5.83 22.42
C LEU A 120 -0.29 6.89 23.14
N ALA A 121 -0.78 6.59 24.35
CA ALA A 121 -1.48 7.59 25.17
C ALA A 121 -0.55 8.76 25.55
N GLU A 122 0.71 8.49 25.89
CA GLU A 122 1.73 9.52 26.14
C GLU A 122 1.99 10.37 24.89
N MET A 123 2.20 9.75 23.73
CA MET A 123 2.37 10.43 22.44
C MET A 123 1.17 11.36 22.13
N ARG A 124 -0.06 10.86 22.34
CA ARG A 124 -1.31 11.63 22.20
C ARG A 124 -1.38 12.84 23.15
N ILE A 125 -1.04 12.65 24.42
CA ILE A 125 -1.04 13.71 25.46
C ILE A 125 -0.02 14.81 25.12
N ARG A 126 1.13 14.45 24.54
CA ARG A 126 2.15 15.41 24.11
C ARG A 126 1.85 16.12 22.79
N GLY A 127 0.83 15.67 22.04
CA GLY A 127 0.58 16.12 20.67
C GLY A 127 1.65 15.66 19.66
N GLU A 128 2.48 14.68 20.02
CA GLU A 128 3.45 14.07 19.11
C GLU A 128 2.71 13.19 18.08
N LYS A 129 3.23 13.10 16.85
CA LYS A 129 2.74 12.16 15.81
C LYS A 129 3.90 11.32 15.25
N PRO A 130 3.66 10.04 14.89
CA PRO A 130 4.63 9.24 14.18
C PRO A 130 4.79 9.74 12.73
N LYS A 131 5.96 9.52 12.13
CA LYS A 131 6.11 9.67 10.67
C LYS A 131 5.23 8.64 9.96
N ILE A 132 4.64 9.00 8.81
CA ILE A 132 3.78 8.11 8.00
C ILE A 132 4.33 6.68 7.85
N GLY A 133 5.63 6.54 7.54
CA GLY A 133 6.26 5.22 7.36
C GLY A 133 6.32 4.34 8.62
N ALA A 134 6.15 4.88 9.83
CA ALA A 134 5.96 4.11 11.05
C ALA A 134 4.48 3.72 11.25
N PHE A 135 3.55 4.65 11.01
CA PHE A 135 2.11 4.41 11.07
C PHE A 135 1.68 3.28 10.10
N CYS A 136 2.13 3.33 8.84
CA CYS A 136 1.91 2.25 7.85
C CYS A 136 2.46 0.89 8.31
N ARG A 137 3.58 0.86 9.05
CA ARG A 137 4.12 -0.40 9.60
C ARG A 137 3.26 -0.92 10.73
N TRP A 138 2.89 -0.08 11.71
CA TRP A 138 2.09 -0.50 12.86
C TRP A 138 0.73 -1.06 12.43
N VAL A 139 0.05 -0.43 11.47
CA VAL A 139 -1.21 -0.94 10.89
C VAL A 139 -1.02 -2.35 10.31
N ARG A 140 0.04 -2.55 9.52
CA ARG A 140 0.38 -3.84 8.87
C ARG A 140 0.95 -4.90 9.83
N GLU A 141 1.50 -4.49 10.97
CA GLU A 141 2.01 -5.38 12.02
C GLU A 141 0.87 -5.88 12.93
N LEU A 142 -0.23 -5.14 12.99
CA LEU A 142 -1.45 -5.51 13.71
C LEU A 142 -2.37 -6.39 12.84
N ASP A 143 -2.72 -5.96 11.62
CA ASP A 143 -3.46 -6.72 10.58
C ASP A 143 -4.74 -7.47 11.05
N VAL A 144 -5.58 -6.81 11.86
CA VAL A 144 -6.75 -7.40 12.56
C VAL A 144 -8.13 -6.99 12.04
N ILE A 145 -8.20 -6.22 10.96
CA ILE A 145 -9.48 -5.69 10.44
C ILE A 145 -10.12 -6.59 9.37
N SER A 146 -9.34 -7.46 8.73
CA SER A 146 -9.75 -8.37 7.66
C SER A 146 -11.01 -9.20 7.96
N GLY A 147 -11.73 -9.58 6.90
CA GLY A 147 -12.92 -10.44 7.00
C GLY A 147 -14.27 -9.74 7.09
N LEU A 148 -14.36 -8.40 6.99
CA LEU A 148 -15.65 -7.71 6.82
C LEU A 148 -16.44 -8.23 5.60
N SER A 149 -15.73 -8.68 4.57
CA SER A 149 -16.28 -9.34 3.39
C SER A 149 -17.13 -10.57 3.70
N THR A 150 -16.84 -11.27 4.82
CA THR A 150 -17.56 -12.48 5.27
C THR A 150 -18.75 -12.21 6.18
N LEU A 151 -19.00 -10.95 6.55
CA LEU A 151 -20.21 -10.59 7.29
C LEU A 151 -21.45 -10.82 6.43
N PRO A 152 -22.50 -11.48 6.95
CA PRO A 152 -23.82 -11.44 6.34
C PRO A 152 -24.34 -10.00 6.30
N ASP A 153 -25.25 -9.71 5.36
CA ASP A 153 -25.88 -8.40 5.27
C ASP A 153 -26.85 -8.10 6.45
N GLU A 154 -27.05 -9.08 7.36
CA GLU A 154 -27.85 -8.98 8.59
C GLU A 154 -27.03 -9.29 9.87
N GLY A 155 -26.42 -8.26 10.45
CA GLY A 155 -26.29 -8.09 11.91
C GLY A 155 -25.36 -8.98 12.75
N ASP A 156 -24.93 -10.15 12.27
CA ASP A 156 -24.04 -11.05 13.02
C ASP A 156 -22.62 -10.45 13.17
N SER A 157 -21.98 -10.61 14.33
CA SER A 157 -20.62 -10.11 14.57
C SER A 157 -19.55 -11.16 14.25
N VAL A 158 -18.42 -10.73 13.65
CA VAL A 158 -17.24 -11.59 13.51
C VAL A 158 -16.79 -12.04 14.90
N LYS A 159 -16.74 -13.35 15.14
CA LYS A 159 -16.17 -13.91 16.37
C LYS A 159 -14.65 -13.71 16.36
N ARG A 160 -14.20 -12.66 17.04
CA ARG A 160 -12.78 -12.38 17.30
C ARG A 160 -12.28 -13.18 18.50
N THR A 161 -11.00 -13.54 18.46
CA THR A 161 -10.27 -14.04 19.64
C THR A 161 -9.92 -12.89 20.60
N GLU A 162 -9.66 -13.20 21.87
CA GLU A 162 -9.21 -12.20 22.87
C GLU A 162 -7.96 -11.42 22.40
N ARG A 163 -7.08 -12.09 21.64
CA ARG A 163 -5.88 -11.49 21.05
C ARG A 163 -6.23 -10.50 19.92
N GLU A 164 -7.18 -10.82 19.05
CA GLU A 164 -7.66 -9.88 18.04
C GLU A 164 -8.33 -8.66 18.69
N GLU A 165 -9.11 -8.85 19.76
CA GLU A 165 -9.65 -7.72 20.52
C GLU A 165 -8.56 -6.84 21.12
N GLU A 166 -7.51 -7.41 21.74
CA GLU A 166 -6.39 -6.62 22.25
C GLU A 166 -5.69 -5.83 21.12
N LEU A 167 -5.43 -6.48 19.98
CA LEU A 167 -4.83 -5.85 18.81
C LEU A 167 -5.71 -4.72 18.23
N ILE A 168 -7.04 -4.87 18.21
CA ILE A 168 -7.95 -3.78 17.80
C ILE A 168 -7.92 -2.63 18.82
N ARG A 169 -7.80 -2.90 20.12
CA ARG A 169 -7.60 -1.87 21.16
C ARG A 169 -6.24 -1.17 21.08
N VAL A 170 -5.23 -1.79 20.46
CA VAL A 170 -3.96 -1.13 20.08
C VAL A 170 -4.14 -0.28 18.83
N LEU A 171 -4.81 -0.80 17.80
CA LEU A 171 -5.06 -0.08 16.55
C LEU A 171 -5.91 1.18 16.77
N ASP A 172 -6.93 1.10 17.63
CA ASP A 172 -7.69 2.24 18.14
C ASP A 172 -6.78 3.31 18.77
N ALA A 173 -5.85 2.91 19.64
CA ALA A 173 -4.89 3.83 20.24
C ALA A 173 -3.92 4.47 19.21
N VAL A 174 -3.50 3.72 18.18
CA VAL A 174 -2.70 4.25 17.05
C VAL A 174 -3.48 5.31 16.28
N LEU A 175 -4.74 5.03 15.94
CA LEU A 175 -5.58 5.96 15.18
C LEU A 175 -5.94 7.23 15.97
N ARG A 176 -6.16 7.12 17.29
CA ARG A 176 -6.39 8.26 18.20
C ARG A 176 -5.17 9.20 18.34
N VAL A 177 -3.97 8.78 17.89
CA VAL A 177 -2.79 9.64 17.71
C VAL A 177 -2.75 10.24 16.30
N CYS A 178 -2.97 9.42 15.28
CA CYS A 178 -2.69 9.79 13.89
C CYS A 178 -3.78 10.67 13.26
N GLY A 179 -5.06 10.38 13.53
CA GLY A 179 -6.20 10.87 12.75
C GLY A 179 -7.43 11.28 13.58
N PRO A 180 -8.61 11.42 12.92
CA PRO A 180 -9.85 11.85 13.57
C PRO A 180 -10.49 10.72 14.41
N VAL A 181 -11.48 11.11 15.23
CA VAL A 181 -12.30 10.24 16.08
C VAL A 181 -13.76 10.60 15.82
N ASP A 182 -14.66 9.62 15.67
CA ASP A 182 -16.09 9.90 15.67
C ASP A 182 -16.55 10.22 17.11
N THR A 183 -17.05 11.43 17.31
CA THR A 183 -17.56 11.90 18.60
C THR A 183 -19.02 11.55 18.85
N ASN A 184 -19.71 10.91 17.89
CA ASN A 184 -21.09 10.48 18.02
C ASN A 184 -21.25 9.19 18.86
N PRO A 185 -21.78 9.25 20.11
CA PRO A 185 -21.95 8.06 20.93
C PRO A 185 -23.06 7.12 20.44
N LYS A 186 -23.83 7.50 19.41
CA LYS A 186 -24.87 6.65 18.81
C LYS A 186 -24.36 5.76 17.68
N ALA A 187 -23.17 6.01 17.14
CA ALA A 187 -22.57 5.16 16.10
C ALA A 187 -22.04 3.82 16.68
N SER A 188 -21.64 3.80 17.95
CA SER A 188 -21.08 2.63 18.65
C SER A 188 -22.12 1.77 19.38
N VAL A 189 -23.38 1.76 18.94
CA VAL A 189 -24.49 1.11 19.69
C VAL A 189 -24.44 -0.43 19.64
N GLN A 190 -23.78 -1.03 18.64
CA GLN A 190 -23.52 -2.47 18.56
C GLN A 190 -22.28 -2.87 19.40
N LEU A 191 -22.39 -2.74 20.72
CA LEU A 191 -21.31 -2.99 21.70
C LEU A 191 -20.84 -4.46 21.81
N SER A 192 -21.38 -5.38 21.00
CA SER A 192 -20.98 -6.80 20.97
C SER A 192 -19.77 -7.08 20.05
N SER A 193 -19.20 -6.06 19.41
CA SER A 193 -18.08 -6.18 18.47
C SER A 193 -17.05 -5.06 18.70
N PRO A 194 -15.73 -5.33 18.61
CA PRO A 194 -14.70 -4.29 18.60
C PRO A 194 -14.70 -3.46 17.29
N ILE A 195 -15.42 -3.90 16.25
CA ILE A 195 -15.66 -3.13 15.02
C ILE A 195 -17.18 -2.96 14.83
N ALA A 196 -17.65 -1.72 14.86
CA ALA A 196 -19.06 -1.36 14.67
C ALA A 196 -19.30 -0.95 13.21
N LEU A 197 -19.89 -1.84 12.41
CA LEU A 197 -20.21 -1.60 11.01
C LEU A 197 -21.35 -0.59 10.87
N GLN A 198 -21.11 0.49 10.14
CA GLN A 198 -22.08 1.55 9.91
C GLN A 198 -22.89 1.30 8.63
N THR A 199 -24.04 1.96 8.48
CA THR A 199 -24.87 1.87 7.28
C THR A 199 -24.08 2.31 6.04
N ILE A 200 -24.12 1.50 4.98
CA ILE A 200 -23.40 1.75 3.73
C ILE A 200 -23.88 3.06 3.08
N TRP A 201 -22.96 3.96 2.81
CA TRP A 201 -23.25 5.19 2.07
C TRP A 201 -23.30 4.86 0.57
N ASP A 202 -24.49 4.52 0.09
CA ASP A 202 -24.78 4.24 -1.32
C ASP A 202 -25.16 5.55 -2.04
N ARG A 203 -24.36 5.95 -3.04
CA ARG A 203 -24.64 7.11 -3.91
C ARG A 203 -25.10 6.71 -5.32
N ARG A 204 -25.39 5.42 -5.56
CA ARG A 204 -25.83 4.96 -6.90
C ARG A 204 -27.22 5.48 -7.25
N PRO A 205 -27.50 5.74 -8.54
CA PRO A 205 -28.85 6.00 -9.02
C PRO A 205 -29.74 4.75 -8.87
N SER A 206 -31.06 4.93 -8.88
CA SER A 206 -32.04 3.83 -8.84
C SER A 206 -32.22 3.11 -10.20
N THR A 207 -31.25 3.23 -11.10
CA THR A 207 -31.25 2.60 -12.44
C THR A 207 -30.49 1.28 -12.40
N THR A 208 -30.90 0.31 -13.22
CA THR A 208 -30.20 -0.98 -13.34
C THR A 208 -28.74 -0.78 -13.80
N SER A 209 -27.78 -1.27 -13.01
CA SER A 209 -26.35 -1.23 -13.32
C SER A 209 -26.00 -1.99 -14.60
N GLU A 210 -25.10 -1.45 -15.40
CA GLU A 210 -24.59 -2.12 -16.61
C GLU A 210 -23.87 -3.43 -16.26
N GLN A 211 -24.05 -4.47 -17.08
CA GLN A 211 -23.48 -5.80 -16.84
C GLN A 211 -22.06 -5.92 -17.43
N VAL A 212 -21.18 -5.00 -17.03
CA VAL A 212 -19.85 -4.81 -17.66
C VAL A 212 -19.00 -6.08 -17.55
N TYR A 213 -18.90 -6.69 -16.38
CA TYR A 213 -18.09 -7.90 -16.20
C TYR A 213 -18.64 -9.10 -16.96
N ALA A 214 -19.95 -9.19 -17.21
CA ALA A 214 -20.50 -10.21 -18.10
C ALA A 214 -19.96 -10.06 -19.53
N SER A 215 -19.88 -8.81 -20.04
CA SER A 215 -19.28 -8.51 -21.35
C SER A 215 -17.75 -8.71 -21.42
N VAL A 216 -17.06 -8.82 -20.27
CA VAL A 216 -15.67 -9.28 -20.21
C VAL A 216 -15.61 -10.80 -20.32
N LEU A 217 -16.47 -11.53 -19.59
CA LEU A 217 -16.49 -12.99 -19.54
C LEU A 217 -16.95 -13.64 -20.86
N ASP A 218 -17.88 -13.02 -21.58
CA ASP A 218 -18.27 -13.47 -22.94
C ASP A 218 -17.34 -12.95 -24.06
N GLY A 219 -16.39 -12.06 -23.71
CA GLY A 219 -15.40 -11.49 -24.61
C GLY A 219 -15.91 -10.35 -25.52
N SER A 220 -17.19 -10.00 -25.50
CA SER A 220 -17.78 -8.96 -26.36
C SER A 220 -17.20 -7.56 -26.11
N LEU A 221 -16.83 -7.24 -24.86
CA LEU A 221 -16.15 -5.99 -24.54
C LEU A 221 -14.76 -5.94 -25.20
N VAL A 222 -13.99 -7.03 -25.16
CA VAL A 222 -12.65 -7.08 -25.78
C VAL A 222 -12.76 -7.12 -27.31
N ALA A 223 -13.77 -7.80 -27.85
CA ALA A 223 -14.05 -7.83 -29.28
C ALA A 223 -14.46 -6.46 -29.87
N SER A 224 -15.02 -5.56 -29.05
CA SER A 224 -15.33 -4.16 -29.44
C SER A 224 -14.13 -3.20 -29.36
N ALA A 225 -12.90 -3.71 -29.28
CA ALA A 225 -11.68 -2.89 -29.28
C ALA A 225 -11.39 -2.22 -30.63
N PRO A 226 -11.01 -0.92 -30.64
CA PRO A 226 -10.43 -0.29 -31.82
C PRO A 226 -9.20 -1.07 -32.32
N PRO A 227 -9.05 -1.36 -33.63
CA PRO A 227 -7.87 -2.06 -34.17
C PRO A 227 -6.53 -1.34 -33.95
N SER A 228 -6.56 -0.07 -33.54
CA SER A 228 -5.40 0.73 -33.12
C SER A 228 -4.91 0.42 -31.70
N LEU A 229 -5.78 -0.08 -30.80
CA LEU A 229 -5.51 -0.18 -29.35
C LEU A 229 -4.21 -0.92 -29.02
N ALA A 230 -3.95 -2.03 -29.71
CA ALA A 230 -2.73 -2.85 -29.60
C ALA A 230 -1.43 -2.11 -29.97
N LYS A 231 -1.51 -1.03 -30.75
CA LYS A 231 -0.38 -0.17 -31.15
C LYS A 231 -0.32 1.11 -30.31
N SER A 232 -1.45 1.51 -29.76
CA SER A 232 -1.63 2.70 -28.92
C SER A 232 -1.22 2.47 -27.46
N LEU A 233 -1.23 1.22 -26.97
CA LEU A 233 -0.68 0.81 -25.67
C LEU A 233 0.68 0.17 -25.87
N ARG A 234 1.72 0.71 -25.23
CA ARG A 234 3.12 0.28 -25.40
C ARG A 234 3.78 0.03 -24.06
N ILE A 235 4.58 -1.02 -23.93
CA ILE A 235 5.37 -1.28 -22.73
C ILE A 235 6.52 -0.26 -22.67
N ILE A 236 6.67 0.42 -21.53
CA ILE A 236 7.75 1.38 -21.28
C ILE A 236 8.70 0.91 -20.17
N GLU A 237 8.25 0.06 -19.25
CA GLU A 237 9.07 -0.56 -18.23
C GLU A 237 8.55 -1.98 -17.93
N ALA A 238 9.45 -2.90 -17.59
CA ALA A 238 9.10 -4.24 -17.10
C ALA A 238 10.06 -4.59 -15.95
N THR A 239 9.55 -4.64 -14.72
CA THR A 239 10.31 -5.15 -13.56
C THR A 239 10.02 -6.64 -13.38
N PRO A 240 11.03 -7.53 -13.47
CA PRO A 240 10.85 -8.97 -13.24
C PRO A 240 10.23 -9.27 -11.87
N GLY A 241 9.38 -10.30 -11.77
CA GLY A 241 8.64 -10.64 -10.55
C GLY A 241 9.54 -10.75 -9.31
N ALA A 242 10.69 -11.40 -9.44
CA ALA A 242 11.68 -11.57 -8.36
C ALA A 242 12.39 -10.26 -7.94
N GLU A 243 12.39 -9.22 -8.78
CA GLU A 243 13.02 -7.92 -8.52
C GLU A 243 12.04 -6.86 -7.99
N ARG A 244 10.73 -7.16 -8.02
CA ARG A 244 9.68 -6.33 -7.39
C ARG A 244 9.93 -6.21 -5.88
N LYS A 245 9.31 -5.20 -5.25
CA LYS A 245 9.45 -4.91 -3.82
C LYS A 245 8.05 -4.78 -3.17
N PRO A 246 7.55 -5.81 -2.46
CA PRO A 246 8.15 -7.13 -2.26
C PRO A 246 8.24 -7.95 -3.57
N PRO A 247 9.11 -8.98 -3.63
CA PRO A 247 9.15 -9.93 -4.74
C PRO A 247 7.79 -10.61 -4.99
N ASN A 248 7.57 -11.09 -6.21
CA ASN A 248 6.27 -11.54 -6.69
C ASN A 248 6.39 -12.72 -7.67
N HIS A 249 5.34 -13.51 -7.81
CA HIS A 249 5.25 -14.54 -8.86
C HIS A 249 5.10 -13.96 -10.28
N HIS A 250 4.73 -12.69 -10.42
CA HIS A 250 4.45 -12.05 -11.71
C HIS A 250 5.20 -10.72 -11.89
N ASP A 251 5.65 -10.47 -13.12
CA ASP A 251 6.31 -9.23 -13.52
C ASP A 251 5.39 -8.01 -13.37
N ALA A 252 5.99 -6.85 -13.08
CA ALA A 252 5.29 -5.57 -13.11
C ALA A 252 5.57 -4.88 -14.45
N ILE A 253 4.61 -4.99 -15.38
CA ILE A 253 4.67 -4.35 -16.69
C ILE A 253 3.98 -2.98 -16.62
N LEU A 254 4.69 -1.93 -17.01
CA LEU A 254 4.19 -0.56 -17.10
C LEU A 254 3.95 -0.20 -18.56
N TYR A 255 2.70 0.16 -18.87
CA TYR A 255 2.29 0.60 -20.20
C TYR A 255 2.20 2.13 -20.27
N ALA A 256 2.34 2.69 -21.46
CA ALA A 256 1.97 4.06 -21.79
C ALA A 256 0.95 4.08 -22.93
N SER A 257 0.03 5.04 -22.91
CA SER A 257 -0.83 5.33 -24.06
C SER A 257 -0.20 6.35 -25.01
N THR A 258 -0.49 6.22 -26.30
CA THR A 258 -0.50 7.37 -27.22
C THR A 258 -1.72 8.26 -26.94
N PRO A 259 -1.70 9.56 -27.30
CA PRO A 259 -2.92 10.38 -27.30
C PRO A 259 -4.08 9.67 -28.02
N GLU A 260 -5.29 9.87 -27.52
CA GLU A 260 -6.54 9.25 -28.01
C GLU A 260 -6.58 7.70 -28.00
N ALA A 261 -5.70 7.01 -27.27
CA ALA A 261 -5.76 5.55 -27.12
C ALA A 261 -7.03 5.07 -26.41
N VAL A 262 -7.46 5.84 -25.41
CA VAL A 262 -8.65 5.63 -24.57
C VAL A 262 -9.32 7.00 -24.42
N PRO A 263 -10.03 7.50 -25.45
CA PRO A 263 -10.44 8.90 -25.51
C PRO A 263 -11.49 9.24 -24.45
N LEU A 264 -11.38 10.45 -23.88
CA LEU A 264 -12.38 11.03 -22.98
C LEU A 264 -13.19 12.12 -23.71
N SER A 265 -14.49 12.18 -23.43
CA SER A 265 -15.40 13.20 -23.94
C SER A 265 -14.95 14.60 -23.49
N THR A 266 -14.85 15.53 -24.45
CA THR A 266 -14.60 16.96 -24.20
C THR A 266 -15.83 17.65 -23.59
N THR A 267 -17.04 17.13 -23.84
CA THR A 267 -18.25 17.51 -23.09
C THR A 267 -18.10 16.97 -21.67
N LYS A 268 -18.05 17.87 -20.68
CA LYS A 268 -17.95 17.48 -19.27
C LYS A 268 -19.25 16.79 -18.81
N PRO A 269 -19.16 15.65 -18.10
CA PRO A 269 -20.32 15.03 -17.47
C PRO A 269 -20.88 15.90 -16.33
N PRO A 270 -22.14 15.64 -15.90
CA PRO A 270 -22.75 16.32 -14.75
C PRO A 270 -22.21 15.76 -13.43
N THR A 271 -20.94 16.06 -13.14
CA THR A 271 -20.25 15.63 -11.92
C THR A 271 -20.87 16.26 -10.68
N ASP A 272 -21.20 15.45 -9.66
CA ASP A 272 -21.64 15.93 -8.34
C ASP A 272 -20.79 15.32 -7.22
N CYS A 273 -20.22 16.16 -6.36
CA CYS A 273 -19.31 15.75 -5.30
C CYS A 273 -19.81 16.19 -3.93
N GLN A 274 -19.89 15.23 -3.00
CA GLN A 274 -20.41 15.43 -1.66
C GLN A 274 -19.39 14.94 -0.63
N ASP A 275 -19.24 15.68 0.46
CA ASP A 275 -18.46 15.25 1.62
C ASP A 275 -19.18 14.11 2.36
N HIS A 276 -18.42 13.15 2.87
CA HIS A 276 -18.97 12.08 3.69
C HIS A 276 -19.47 12.65 5.04
N PRO A 277 -20.69 12.33 5.50
CA PRO A 277 -21.32 13.02 6.63
C PRO A 277 -20.64 12.81 7.99
N VAL A 278 -19.78 11.79 8.13
CA VAL A 278 -19.02 11.50 9.36
C VAL A 278 -17.50 11.49 9.16
N VAL A 279 -16.97 10.59 8.30
CA VAL A 279 -15.53 10.47 7.99
C VAL A 279 -14.92 11.77 7.45
N PRO A 280 -14.03 12.46 8.18
CA PRO A 280 -13.52 13.77 7.76
C PRO A 280 -12.58 13.69 6.55
N GLY A 281 -12.73 14.66 5.63
CA GLY A 281 -11.87 14.79 4.45
C GLY A 281 -12.15 13.80 3.31
N LEU A 282 -13.02 12.80 3.53
CA LEU A 282 -13.53 11.94 2.48
C LEU A 282 -14.64 12.65 1.70
N ARG A 283 -14.47 12.75 0.38
CA ARG A 283 -15.49 13.19 -0.57
C ARG A 283 -15.78 12.07 -1.57
N VAL A 284 -17.02 11.98 -2.06
CA VAL A 284 -17.39 11.06 -3.14
C VAL A 284 -18.00 11.85 -4.28
N ALA A 285 -17.36 11.80 -5.45
CA ALA A 285 -17.87 12.33 -6.71
C ALA A 285 -18.62 11.24 -7.49
N THR A 286 -19.75 11.58 -8.10
CA THR A 286 -20.45 10.76 -9.10
C THR A 286 -20.30 11.39 -10.48
N ASN A 287 -20.45 10.61 -11.55
CA ASN A 287 -20.35 11.06 -12.95
C ASN A 287 -19.03 11.77 -13.30
N VAL A 288 -17.88 11.30 -12.80
CA VAL A 288 -16.54 11.81 -13.19
C VAL A 288 -16.14 11.28 -14.58
N LEU A 289 -16.49 10.03 -14.86
CA LEU A 289 -16.40 9.38 -16.17
C LEU A 289 -17.79 8.98 -16.67
N TYR A 290 -17.97 8.92 -17.98
CA TYR A 290 -19.13 8.30 -18.61
C TYR A 290 -18.97 6.76 -18.63
N PRO A 291 -20.06 5.97 -18.65
CA PRO A 291 -19.97 4.51 -18.66
C PRO A 291 -19.16 3.92 -19.83
N GLU A 292 -19.21 4.54 -21.02
CA GLU A 292 -18.38 4.12 -22.16
C GLU A 292 -16.88 4.38 -21.95
N GLU A 293 -16.50 5.41 -21.20
CA GLU A 293 -15.10 5.70 -20.86
C GLU A 293 -14.59 4.65 -19.86
N CYS A 294 -15.39 4.31 -18.85
CA CYS A 294 -15.09 3.22 -17.93
C CYS A 294 -14.91 1.88 -18.65
N LYS A 295 -15.84 1.55 -19.57
CA LYS A 295 -15.77 0.37 -20.43
C LYS A 295 -14.54 0.40 -21.35
N ALA A 296 -14.13 1.56 -21.87
CA ALA A 296 -12.91 1.70 -22.66
C ALA A 296 -11.63 1.46 -21.84
N ILE A 297 -11.58 1.91 -20.59
CA ILE A 297 -10.44 1.67 -19.69
C ILE A 297 -10.36 0.19 -19.27
N ILE A 298 -11.49 -0.44 -18.93
CA ILE A 298 -11.55 -1.89 -18.66
C ILE A 298 -11.09 -2.68 -19.90
N ARG A 299 -11.59 -2.31 -21.08
CA ARG A 299 -11.21 -2.92 -22.36
C ARG A 299 -9.71 -2.80 -22.64
N ALA A 300 -9.08 -1.67 -22.32
CA ALA A 300 -7.63 -1.48 -22.43
C ALA A 300 -6.85 -2.44 -21.52
N GLY A 301 -7.25 -2.57 -20.25
CA GLY A 301 -6.62 -3.47 -19.28
C GLY A 301 -6.81 -4.96 -19.62
N GLU A 302 -8.00 -5.37 -20.07
CA GLU A 302 -8.24 -6.76 -20.51
C GLU A 302 -7.50 -7.08 -21.82
N HIS A 303 -7.35 -6.11 -22.72
CA HIS A 303 -6.61 -6.30 -23.97
C HIS A 303 -5.11 -6.60 -23.74
N VAL A 304 -4.47 -5.87 -22.80
CA VAL A 304 -3.07 -6.16 -22.41
C VAL A 304 -2.94 -7.29 -21.38
N LYS A 305 -4.07 -7.74 -20.83
CA LYS A 305 -4.25 -8.73 -19.75
C LYS A 305 -3.78 -8.21 -18.38
N PHE A 306 -4.74 -8.02 -17.47
CA PHE A 306 -4.45 -7.78 -16.05
C PHE A 306 -3.61 -8.93 -15.45
N LEU A 307 -2.41 -8.63 -14.96
CA LEU A 307 -1.49 -9.62 -14.35
C LEU A 307 -1.76 -9.76 -12.86
N ALA A 308 -1.84 -10.99 -12.33
CA ALA A 308 -2.10 -11.22 -10.92
C ALA A 308 -1.01 -10.62 -10.01
N ASP A 309 -1.41 -10.12 -8.84
CA ASP A 309 -0.50 -9.62 -7.81
C ASP A 309 -0.38 -10.66 -6.69
N ALA A 310 0.66 -11.48 -6.75
CA ALA A 310 0.91 -12.56 -5.81
C ALA A 310 2.33 -12.43 -5.23
N PRO A 311 2.52 -11.66 -4.15
CA PRO A 311 3.82 -11.52 -3.50
C PRO A 311 4.38 -12.85 -3.02
N LEU A 312 5.69 -13.06 -3.16
CA LEU A 312 6.36 -14.22 -2.57
C LEU A 312 6.28 -14.12 -1.05
N ARG A 313 5.83 -15.19 -0.40
CA ARG A 313 5.78 -15.33 1.06
C ARG A 313 6.74 -16.41 1.55
N GLU A 314 7.16 -16.29 2.80
CA GLU A 314 8.06 -17.24 3.47
C GLU A 314 7.37 -18.57 3.82
N ASP A 315 6.05 -18.56 3.97
CA ASP A 315 5.19 -19.75 4.16
C ASP A 315 4.89 -20.52 2.86
N GLY A 316 5.18 -19.93 1.70
CA GLY A 316 4.87 -20.48 0.38
C GLY A 316 3.39 -20.36 -0.06
N ASP A 317 2.53 -19.67 0.71
CA ASP A 317 1.12 -19.46 0.35
C ASP A 317 0.97 -18.42 -0.79
N ILE A 318 0.14 -18.74 -1.78
CA ILE A 318 -0.06 -17.94 -2.99
C ILE A 318 -1.41 -17.23 -2.92
N SER A 319 -1.40 -16.02 -2.35
CA SER A 319 -2.57 -15.16 -2.22
C SER A 319 -2.56 -14.06 -3.29
N ILE A 320 -3.55 -14.09 -4.20
CA ILE A 320 -3.72 -13.06 -5.23
C ILE A 320 -4.46 -11.87 -4.61
N LEU A 321 -3.75 -10.76 -4.43
CA LEU A 321 -4.29 -9.54 -3.79
C LEU A 321 -5.16 -8.71 -4.74
N ALA A 322 -4.81 -8.72 -6.03
CA ALA A 322 -5.51 -8.04 -7.13
C ALA A 322 -5.04 -8.64 -8.47
N HIS A 323 -5.61 -8.19 -9.59
CA HIS A 323 -4.91 -8.22 -10.87
C HIS A 323 -4.66 -6.78 -11.35
N ASN A 324 -3.51 -6.53 -11.96
CA ASN A 324 -2.94 -5.21 -12.20
C ASN A 324 -2.81 -4.90 -13.69
N PHE A 325 -3.18 -3.69 -14.06
CA PHE A 325 -2.76 -3.00 -15.28
C PHE A 325 -2.16 -1.65 -14.85
N TYR A 326 -0.83 -1.53 -14.92
CA TYR A 326 -0.15 -0.27 -14.61
C TYR A 326 0.01 0.55 -15.90
N TRP A 327 -0.47 1.79 -15.88
CA TRP A 327 -0.61 2.61 -17.07
C TRP A 327 -0.21 4.05 -16.77
N VAL A 328 0.75 4.59 -17.51
CA VAL A 328 1.02 6.03 -17.57
C VAL A 328 0.14 6.63 -18.66
N VAL A 329 -0.84 7.44 -18.26
CA VAL A 329 -1.78 8.06 -19.21
C VAL A 329 -1.10 9.15 -20.04
N ASP A 330 -1.62 9.37 -21.24
CA ASP A 330 -1.28 10.51 -22.10
C ASP A 330 -1.83 11.84 -21.54
N GLU A 331 -1.31 12.94 -22.07
CA GLU A 331 -1.59 14.29 -21.55
C GLU A 331 -3.03 14.73 -21.86
N THR A 332 -3.63 14.32 -22.99
CA THR A 332 -5.05 14.64 -23.27
C THR A 332 -5.98 13.94 -22.28
N PHE A 333 -5.73 12.66 -21.97
CA PHE A 333 -6.47 11.94 -20.94
C PHE A 333 -6.34 12.61 -19.57
N HIS A 334 -5.10 12.90 -19.16
CA HIS A 334 -4.79 13.56 -17.88
C HIS A 334 -5.53 14.89 -17.74
N ASP A 335 -5.34 15.81 -18.68
CA ASP A 335 -5.87 17.17 -18.61
C ASP A 335 -7.40 17.17 -18.69
N THR A 336 -7.99 16.29 -19.51
CA THR A 336 -9.45 16.16 -19.61
C THR A 336 -10.05 15.73 -18.27
N LEU A 337 -9.51 14.66 -17.65
CA LEU A 337 -9.97 14.17 -16.36
C LEU A 337 -9.70 15.17 -15.22
N TRP A 338 -8.53 15.79 -15.18
CA TRP A 338 -8.20 16.83 -14.21
C TRP A 338 -9.16 18.03 -14.32
N SER A 339 -9.53 18.44 -15.54
CA SER A 339 -10.50 19.52 -15.76
C SER A 339 -11.91 19.20 -15.26
N ARG A 340 -12.27 17.92 -15.10
CA ARG A 340 -13.56 17.48 -14.54
C ARG A 340 -13.56 17.46 -13.02
N ILE A 341 -12.45 17.05 -12.40
CA ILE A 341 -12.39 16.84 -10.94
C ILE A 341 -11.83 18.03 -10.15
N SER A 342 -10.95 18.84 -10.73
CA SER A 342 -10.32 20.00 -10.06
C SER A 342 -11.28 20.99 -9.37
N PRO A 343 -12.53 21.25 -9.85
CA PRO A 343 -13.48 22.12 -9.11
C PRO A 343 -13.95 21.55 -7.76
N PHE A 344 -13.79 20.23 -7.54
CA PHE A 344 -14.20 19.52 -6.33
C PHE A 344 -13.01 19.17 -5.42
N VAL A 345 -11.79 19.49 -5.85
CA VAL A 345 -10.55 19.27 -5.11
C VAL A 345 -10.20 20.53 -4.31
N PRO A 346 -9.74 20.42 -3.05
CA PRO A 346 -9.22 21.57 -2.31
C PRO A 346 -8.04 22.21 -3.04
N ALA A 347 -8.21 23.42 -3.57
CA ALA A 347 -7.18 24.13 -4.33
C ALA A 347 -5.90 24.41 -3.53
N SER A 348 -5.99 24.38 -2.19
CA SER A 348 -4.86 24.35 -1.28
C SER A 348 -5.15 23.43 -0.09
N LEU A 349 -4.09 22.78 0.42
CA LEU A 349 -4.09 22.04 1.68
C LEU A 349 -2.88 22.50 2.49
N ASN A 350 -3.10 23.06 3.69
CA ASN A 350 -2.03 23.56 4.58
C ASN A 350 -1.02 24.48 3.85
N GLY A 351 -1.51 25.39 3.00
CA GLY A 351 -0.70 26.35 2.24
C GLY A 351 -0.05 25.79 0.96
N ARG A 352 -0.05 24.48 0.73
CA ARG A 352 0.42 23.82 -0.50
C ARG A 352 -0.66 23.86 -1.58
N LEU A 353 -0.32 24.21 -2.82
CA LEU A 353 -1.32 24.34 -3.90
C LEU A 353 -1.50 23.03 -4.67
N ALA A 354 -2.73 22.76 -5.11
CA ALA A 354 -3.05 21.62 -5.98
C ALA A 354 -2.53 21.83 -7.40
N ARG A 355 -2.04 20.76 -8.05
CA ARG A 355 -1.33 20.84 -9.34
C ARG A 355 -1.90 19.96 -10.44
N GLY A 356 -2.24 18.71 -10.13
CA GLY A 356 -2.69 17.72 -11.12
C GLY A 356 -3.16 16.42 -10.48
N ILE A 357 -3.27 15.38 -11.31
CA ILE A 357 -3.45 13.99 -10.86
C ILE A 357 -2.31 13.13 -11.39
N ASN A 358 -1.88 12.14 -10.62
CA ASN A 358 -0.73 11.36 -11.03
C ASN A 358 -0.99 10.57 -12.31
N ARG A 359 -0.12 10.75 -13.31
CA ARG A 359 -0.28 10.08 -14.61
C ARG A 359 -0.11 8.57 -14.51
N ARG A 360 0.58 8.04 -13.50
CA ARG A 360 0.78 6.59 -13.30
C ARG A 360 -0.40 5.96 -12.57
N PHE A 361 -1.41 5.59 -13.35
CA PHE A 361 -2.58 4.87 -12.87
C PHE A 361 -2.21 3.43 -12.51
N ARG A 362 -2.75 2.95 -11.39
CA ARG A 362 -2.91 1.51 -11.13
C ARG A 362 -4.36 1.16 -11.39
N VAL A 363 -4.65 0.45 -12.47
CA VAL A 363 -5.98 -0.13 -12.69
C VAL A 363 -5.97 -1.53 -12.08
N TYR A 364 -6.90 -1.79 -11.18
CA TYR A 364 -7.05 -3.04 -10.45
C TYR A 364 -8.33 -3.78 -10.85
N ARG A 365 -8.24 -5.10 -10.97
CA ARG A 365 -9.39 -6.02 -11.03
C ARG A 365 -9.37 -6.96 -9.82
N TYR A 366 -10.34 -6.77 -8.93
CA TYR A 366 -10.60 -7.66 -7.79
C TYR A 366 -11.68 -8.68 -8.17
N VAL A 367 -11.47 -9.94 -7.82
CA VAL A 367 -12.37 -11.08 -8.08
C VAL A 367 -12.67 -11.80 -6.75
N PRO A 368 -13.61 -12.75 -6.68
CA PRO A 368 -13.97 -13.39 -5.41
C PRO A 368 -12.76 -14.00 -4.69
N GLY A 369 -12.61 -13.69 -3.40
CA GLY A 369 -11.45 -14.07 -2.58
C GLY A 369 -10.27 -13.08 -2.61
N ALA A 370 -10.27 -12.07 -3.48
CA ALA A 370 -9.32 -10.96 -3.42
C ALA A 370 -9.83 -9.88 -2.46
N GLU A 371 -9.09 -9.66 -1.36
CA GLU A 371 -9.35 -8.62 -0.35
C GLU A 371 -8.14 -7.67 -0.29
N TYR A 372 -8.38 -6.36 -0.47
CA TYR A 372 -7.32 -5.37 -0.35
C TYR A 372 -7.23 -4.89 1.09
N ARG A 373 -6.41 -5.60 1.89
CA ARG A 373 -6.30 -5.48 3.35
C ARG A 373 -6.24 -4.03 3.84
N CYS A 374 -6.73 -3.83 5.05
CA CYS A 374 -6.80 -2.52 5.68
C CYS A 374 -5.41 -1.88 5.85
N HIS A 375 -5.24 -0.67 5.30
CA HIS A 375 -3.93 -0.04 5.13
C HIS A 375 -4.02 1.49 5.14
N ILE A 376 -2.85 2.12 5.13
CA ILE A 376 -2.66 3.57 5.02
C ILE A 376 -1.92 3.86 3.72
N ASP A 377 -2.45 4.80 2.94
CA ASP A 377 -1.83 5.22 1.70
C ASP A 377 -0.59 6.10 1.92
N GLY A 378 0.48 5.76 1.20
CA GLY A 378 1.69 6.57 1.10
C GLY A 378 1.60 7.59 -0.02
N ALA A 379 2.27 8.72 0.15
CA ALA A 379 2.39 9.74 -0.88
C ALA A 379 3.30 9.29 -2.04
N TRP A 380 3.05 9.82 -3.23
CA TRP A 380 3.75 9.52 -4.47
C TRP A 380 4.10 10.84 -5.20
N PRO A 381 5.29 10.99 -5.80
CA PRO A 381 5.65 12.19 -6.58
C PRO A 381 5.02 12.15 -7.98
N PRO A 382 4.90 13.30 -8.67
CA PRO A 382 4.40 13.33 -10.05
C PRO A 382 5.21 12.42 -10.96
N SER A 383 4.54 11.57 -11.73
CA SER A 383 5.18 10.58 -12.60
C SER A 383 4.97 10.92 -14.08
N GLY A 384 5.95 10.63 -14.91
CA GLY A 384 5.98 11.03 -16.32
C GLY A 384 6.75 10.06 -17.21
N ILE A 385 7.02 10.50 -18.45
CA ILE A 385 7.74 9.73 -19.46
C ILE A 385 8.69 10.68 -20.21
N ALA A 386 9.91 10.23 -20.47
CA ALA A 386 10.86 10.93 -21.33
C ALA A 386 10.54 10.74 -22.84
N LYS A 387 11.24 11.49 -23.71
CA LYS A 387 11.05 11.44 -25.17
C LYS A 387 11.52 10.14 -25.83
N ASP A 388 12.26 9.31 -25.09
CA ASP A 388 12.75 7.99 -25.48
C ASP A 388 11.98 6.85 -24.75
N ASP A 389 10.80 7.18 -24.22
CA ASP A 389 9.93 6.30 -23.44
C ASP A 389 10.43 5.88 -22.06
N THR A 390 11.58 6.39 -21.60
CA THR A 390 12.06 6.14 -20.23
C THR A 390 11.04 6.63 -19.19
N TYR A 391 10.58 5.75 -18.30
CA TYR A 391 9.69 6.13 -17.19
C TYR A 391 10.38 7.09 -16.22
N ILE A 392 9.68 8.15 -15.81
CA ILE A 392 10.16 9.14 -14.84
C ILE A 392 9.34 9.00 -13.56
N TYR A 393 9.96 8.47 -12.50
CA TYR A 393 9.31 8.26 -11.20
C TYR A 393 8.87 9.59 -10.54
N ASP A 394 9.81 10.55 -10.45
CA ASP A 394 9.59 11.91 -9.97
C ASP A 394 9.93 12.91 -11.09
N ASN A 395 8.88 13.42 -11.71
CA ASN A 395 8.84 14.40 -12.78
C ASN A 395 8.46 15.80 -12.25
N SER A 396 8.67 16.06 -10.95
CA SER A 396 8.39 17.38 -10.36
C SER A 396 9.24 18.47 -11.04
N PRO A 397 8.73 19.70 -11.18
CA PRO A 397 9.57 20.86 -11.48
C PRO A 397 10.78 20.94 -10.54
N ALA A 398 11.97 21.23 -11.09
CA ALA A 398 13.21 21.25 -10.29
C ALA A 398 13.15 22.26 -9.13
N GLU A 399 12.58 23.44 -9.39
CA GLU A 399 12.43 24.56 -8.45
C GLU A 399 11.14 24.49 -7.60
N ASN A 400 10.33 23.45 -7.74
CA ASN A 400 9.10 23.26 -6.95
C ASN A 400 8.75 21.77 -6.87
N LYS A 401 9.19 21.10 -5.81
CA LYS A 401 8.91 19.68 -5.59
C LYS A 401 7.45 19.44 -5.24
N GLN A 402 6.91 18.36 -5.79
CA GLN A 402 5.50 18.00 -5.66
C GLN A 402 5.35 16.59 -5.08
N SER A 403 4.26 16.37 -4.36
CA SER A 403 3.90 15.06 -3.83
C SER A 403 2.39 14.99 -3.62
N SER A 404 1.83 13.80 -3.68
CA SER A 404 0.41 13.62 -3.43
C SER A 404 0.02 13.80 -1.96
N LEU A 405 -1.19 14.32 -1.73
CA LEU A 405 -1.79 14.44 -0.39
C LEU A 405 -3.16 13.76 -0.29
N LEU A 406 -3.84 13.54 -1.43
CA LEU A 406 -5.15 12.87 -1.50
C LEU A 406 -5.10 11.67 -2.47
N THR A 407 -5.70 10.54 -2.08
CA THR A 407 -5.95 9.43 -3.00
C THR A 407 -7.16 9.76 -3.88
N PHE A 408 -7.10 9.38 -5.15
CA PHE A 408 -8.19 9.52 -6.12
C PHE A 408 -8.52 8.14 -6.69
N LEU A 409 -9.60 7.55 -6.15
CA LEU A 409 -9.99 6.16 -6.37
C LEU A 409 -11.25 6.11 -7.24
N ILE A 410 -11.10 5.84 -8.54
CA ILE A 410 -12.15 5.94 -9.56
C ILE A 410 -12.74 4.56 -9.85
N TYR A 411 -14.03 4.36 -9.66
CA TYR A 411 -14.70 3.08 -9.87
C TYR A 411 -15.15 2.93 -11.33
N LEU A 412 -14.85 1.80 -11.96
CA LEU A 412 -15.12 1.57 -13.39
C LEU A 412 -16.33 0.67 -13.67
N ASN A 413 -16.88 0.02 -12.64
CA ASN A 413 -18.09 -0.78 -12.69
C ASN A 413 -18.72 -0.86 -11.27
N GLU A 414 -19.89 -1.50 -11.12
CA GLU A 414 -20.64 -1.51 -9.84
C GLU A 414 -21.53 -2.75 -9.61
N GLU A 415 -21.52 -3.72 -10.53
CA GLU A 415 -22.39 -4.90 -10.59
C GLU A 415 -21.82 -6.13 -9.83
N PHE A 416 -21.31 -5.89 -8.63
CA PHE A 416 -20.69 -6.90 -7.76
C PHE A 416 -21.27 -6.90 -6.34
N GLU A 417 -21.03 -7.98 -5.60
CA GLU A 417 -21.44 -8.12 -4.19
C GLU A 417 -20.21 -8.02 -3.28
N GLY A 418 -20.33 -7.33 -2.15
CA GLY A 418 -19.17 -6.81 -1.41
C GLY A 418 -18.47 -5.72 -2.22
N GLY A 419 -17.14 -5.61 -2.08
CA GLY A 419 -16.38 -4.64 -2.89
C GLY A 419 -16.56 -3.18 -2.48
N GLU A 420 -17.18 -2.87 -1.34
CA GLU A 420 -17.16 -1.53 -0.75
C GLU A 420 -15.72 -0.98 -0.56
N THR A 421 -15.58 0.33 -0.45
CA THR A 421 -14.36 0.94 0.12
C THR A 421 -14.71 1.36 1.54
N THR A 422 -14.05 0.77 2.54
CA THR A 422 -14.48 0.89 3.94
C THR A 422 -13.42 1.62 4.75
N TYR A 423 -13.83 2.70 5.43
CA TYR A 423 -12.95 3.57 6.21
C TYR A 423 -13.14 3.33 7.71
N PHE A 424 -12.04 3.34 8.46
CA PHE A 424 -12.03 3.03 9.89
C PHE A 424 -11.58 4.23 10.69
N ILE A 425 -12.43 4.69 11.61
CA ILE A 425 -12.07 5.72 12.60
C ILE A 425 -12.45 5.24 14.01
N PRO A 426 -11.64 5.59 15.03
CA PRO A 426 -11.98 5.38 16.43
C PRO A 426 -13.37 5.91 16.77
N ALA A 427 -14.15 5.10 17.49
CA ALA A 427 -15.47 5.50 17.99
C ALA A 427 -15.35 6.44 19.20
N ALA A 428 -16.49 6.97 19.66
CA ALA A 428 -16.56 7.77 20.89
C ALA A 428 -16.09 6.98 22.13
N HIS A 429 -16.29 5.66 22.13
CA HIS A 429 -15.80 4.71 23.14
C HIS A 429 -14.41 4.16 22.73
N GLU A 430 -13.45 4.10 23.67
CA GLU A 430 -12.10 3.57 23.39
C GLU A 430 -12.08 2.04 23.27
N GLY A 431 -11.26 1.51 22.37
CA GLY A 431 -11.23 0.09 22.02
C GLY A 431 -12.30 -0.36 21.00
N THR A 432 -13.04 0.57 20.40
CA THR A 432 -14.03 0.30 19.35
C THR A 432 -13.74 1.14 18.10
N LEU A 433 -13.72 0.51 16.92
CA LEU A 433 -13.60 1.20 15.63
C LEU A 433 -14.95 1.24 14.93
N ASN A 434 -15.36 2.41 14.44
CA ASN A 434 -16.50 2.53 13.53
C ASN A 434 -16.01 2.32 12.09
N ALA A 435 -16.66 1.41 11.35
CA ALA A 435 -16.35 1.12 9.96
C ALA A 435 -17.42 1.72 9.03
N TYR A 436 -17.01 2.66 8.16
CA TYR A 436 -17.88 3.37 7.22
C TYR A 436 -17.65 2.88 5.79
N PRO A 437 -18.42 1.88 5.33
CA PRO A 437 -18.43 1.46 3.93
C PRO A 437 -19.09 2.52 3.04
N ILE A 438 -18.39 2.94 1.98
CA ILE A 438 -19.01 3.63 0.83
C ILE A 438 -19.19 2.64 -0.32
N ARG A 439 -20.32 2.71 -1.03
CA ARG A 439 -20.54 1.85 -2.19
C ARG A 439 -19.97 2.48 -3.47
N PRO A 440 -19.17 1.73 -4.26
CA PRO A 440 -18.77 2.13 -5.59
C PRO A 440 -19.95 2.52 -6.48
N VAL A 441 -19.74 3.55 -7.31
CA VAL A 441 -20.65 4.01 -8.35
C VAL A 441 -19.87 4.05 -9.65
N MET A 442 -20.36 3.43 -10.73
CA MET A 442 -19.66 3.37 -12.00
C MET A 442 -19.40 4.78 -12.56
N GLY A 443 -18.14 5.09 -12.86
CA GLY A 443 -17.69 6.42 -13.27
C GLY A 443 -17.66 7.47 -12.14
N GLY A 444 -18.00 7.09 -10.91
CA GLY A 444 -17.75 7.88 -9.71
C GLY A 444 -16.33 7.66 -9.15
N ALA A 445 -15.96 8.44 -8.14
CA ALA A 445 -14.67 8.34 -7.47
C ALA A 445 -14.73 8.78 -6.01
N ALA A 446 -13.92 8.14 -5.16
CA ALA A 446 -13.62 8.62 -3.81
C ALA A 446 -12.35 9.49 -3.83
N ILE A 447 -12.37 10.59 -3.08
CA ILE A 447 -11.24 11.50 -2.84
C ILE A 447 -11.05 11.61 -1.34
N PHE A 448 -9.86 11.28 -0.83
CA PHE A 448 -9.62 11.28 0.63
C PHE A 448 -8.14 11.50 0.97
N PRO A 449 -7.81 12.06 2.15
CA PRO A 449 -6.44 12.30 2.56
C PRO A 449 -5.65 11.02 2.82
N HIS A 450 -4.38 11.06 2.42
CA HIS A 450 -3.35 10.08 2.74
C HIS A 450 -2.08 10.76 3.27
N GLY A 451 -0.99 9.99 3.45
CA GLY A 451 0.29 10.55 3.85
C GLY A 451 0.26 11.27 5.21
N ASP A 452 1.09 12.30 5.36
CA ASP A 452 1.12 13.12 6.59
C ASP A 452 -0.11 14.05 6.74
N THR A 453 -1.02 14.09 5.76
CA THR A 453 -2.22 14.95 5.70
C THR A 453 -3.44 14.39 6.47
N SER A 454 -3.21 13.70 7.58
CA SER A 454 -4.24 12.95 8.35
C SER A 454 -4.83 11.77 7.58
N ALA A 455 -3.97 10.85 7.13
CA ALA A 455 -4.37 9.69 6.35
C ALA A 455 -5.48 8.84 7.00
N LEU A 456 -6.47 8.45 6.19
CA LEU A 456 -7.54 7.55 6.61
C LEU A 456 -7.13 6.08 6.50
N LEU A 457 -7.33 5.33 7.59
CA LEU A 457 -7.25 3.88 7.57
C LEU A 457 -8.42 3.31 6.78
N HIS A 458 -8.15 2.51 5.76
CA HIS A 458 -9.20 2.01 4.86
C HIS A 458 -8.83 0.70 4.19
N GLU A 459 -9.83 -0.01 3.66
CA GLU A 459 -9.69 -1.24 2.88
C GLU A 459 -10.49 -1.21 1.57
N GLY A 460 -10.15 -2.14 0.68
CA GLY A 460 -11.10 -2.61 -0.34
C GLY A 460 -11.73 -3.90 0.15
N THR A 461 -12.93 -3.81 0.73
CA THR A 461 -13.65 -4.96 1.30
C THR A 461 -13.81 -6.05 0.25
N GLY A 462 -13.41 -7.28 0.58
CA GLY A 462 -13.33 -8.38 -0.37
C GLY A 462 -14.58 -8.60 -1.22
N VAL A 463 -14.39 -8.84 -2.52
CA VAL A 463 -15.49 -9.14 -3.44
C VAL A 463 -16.03 -10.54 -3.13
N ARG A 464 -17.35 -10.70 -3.08
CA ARG A 464 -18.04 -12.00 -2.92
C ARG A 464 -18.44 -12.60 -4.27
N LYS A 465 -18.84 -11.76 -5.24
CA LYS A 465 -19.39 -12.17 -6.55
C LYS A 465 -19.20 -11.05 -7.58
N GLY A 466 -19.05 -11.43 -8.85
CA GLY A 466 -18.71 -10.49 -9.92
C GLY A 466 -17.21 -10.16 -9.92
N ALA A 467 -16.86 -8.96 -10.36
CA ALA A 467 -15.51 -8.40 -10.21
C ALA A 467 -15.59 -6.88 -10.06
N LYS A 468 -14.70 -6.29 -9.26
CA LYS A 468 -14.58 -4.83 -9.07
C LYS A 468 -13.39 -4.31 -9.87
N TYR A 469 -13.66 -3.41 -10.80
CA TYR A 469 -12.65 -2.66 -11.55
C TYR A 469 -12.53 -1.25 -10.97
N VAL A 470 -11.31 -0.83 -10.65
CA VAL A 470 -11.05 0.47 -10.02
C VAL A 470 -9.68 1.01 -10.42
N ILE A 471 -9.60 2.31 -10.67
CA ILE A 471 -8.33 3.02 -10.83
C ILE A 471 -7.94 3.60 -9.48
N ARG A 472 -6.72 3.35 -9.05
CA ARG A 472 -6.04 4.20 -8.07
C ARG A 472 -5.06 5.12 -8.79
N THR A 473 -5.26 6.41 -8.58
CA THR A 473 -4.22 7.42 -8.71
C THR A 473 -4.29 8.36 -7.50
N GLU A 474 -3.57 9.47 -7.55
CA GLU A 474 -3.50 10.47 -6.48
C GLU A 474 -3.64 11.89 -7.04
N ILE A 475 -3.99 12.85 -6.17
CA ILE A 475 -3.98 14.29 -6.48
C ILE A 475 -2.70 14.91 -5.91
N GLU A 476 -2.04 15.70 -6.74
CA GLU A 476 -0.70 16.24 -6.52
C GLU A 476 -0.74 17.66 -5.99
N TYR A 477 0.12 17.93 -5.02
CA TYR A 477 0.29 19.24 -4.40
C TYR A 477 1.78 19.61 -4.35
N ASP A 478 2.08 20.89 -4.15
CA ASP A 478 3.43 21.33 -3.78
C ASP A 478 3.86 20.71 -2.44
N VAL A 479 5.16 20.47 -2.25
CA VAL A 479 5.72 19.99 -0.97
C VAL A 479 5.93 21.14 0.03
N GLU A 480 6.36 22.29 -0.47
CA GLU A 480 6.55 23.52 0.29
C GLU A 480 5.24 24.33 0.32
N SER A 481 4.99 25.07 1.39
CA SER A 481 3.83 25.96 1.47
C SER A 481 4.08 27.29 0.75
N SER A 482 3.02 27.87 0.21
CA SER A 482 3.01 29.25 -0.34
C SER A 482 3.14 30.35 0.73
N GLU A 483 3.41 29.98 1.99
CA GLU A 483 3.77 30.89 3.08
C GLU A 483 5.28 30.84 3.37
N GLU A 484 5.92 29.66 3.28
CA GLU A 484 7.37 29.49 3.38
C GLU A 484 8.11 30.16 2.21
N LEU A 485 7.54 30.14 1.00
CA LEU A 485 8.06 30.80 -0.22
C LEU A 485 8.05 32.35 -0.19
N LYS A 486 7.98 32.98 0.99
CA LYS A 486 7.93 34.45 1.20
C LYS A 486 9.03 34.98 2.12
N VAL A 487 10.05 34.18 2.42
CA VAL A 487 11.17 34.50 3.33
C VAL A 487 12.45 34.79 2.55
#